data_AF-A0A359H2X0-F1
#
_entry.id   AF-A0A359H2X0-F1
#
_cell.length_a   1.000
_cell.length_b   1.000
_cell.length_c   1.000
_cell.angle_alpha   90.00
_cell.angle_beta   90.00
_cell.angle_gamma   90.00
#
_symmetry.space_group_name_H-M   'P 1'
#
loop_
_entity.id
_entity.type
_entity.pdbx_description
1 polymer ?
#
loop_
_entity_poly.entity_id
_entity_poly.type
_entity_poly.pdbx_seq_one_letter_code
_entity_poly.pdbx_strand_id
1 'polypeptide(L)'
;MSYVKTYNDKVRGTVEVPYNASSKGGSRTVTVELPVQVNIHVDTETFDSSVGECEMSLDLLTSALTDTEAAELRAKEINSKRIADSIINGFFSYIRSEISQQASELSKIVESKLIMMRELMKSAKSK
;
A
#
# COMPACT_ATOMS: atom_id res chain seq x y z
N MET A 1 7.89 -20.42 21.92
CA MET A 1 8.87 -21.48 22.19
C MET A 1 9.85 -20.99 23.22
N SER A 2 9.44 -21.06 24.48
CA SER A 2 10.29 -20.76 25.62
C SER A 2 11.45 -21.74 25.66
N TYR A 3 12.64 -21.25 26.03
CA TYR A 3 13.85 -22.07 26.04
C TYR A 3 14.57 -21.98 27.38
N VAL A 4 15.35 -23.01 27.66
CA VAL A 4 16.18 -23.08 28.86
C VAL A 4 17.63 -23.05 28.43
N LYS A 5 18.42 -22.15 29.02
CA LYS A 5 19.85 -22.11 28.82
C LYS A 5 20.56 -22.43 30.13
N THR A 6 21.27 -23.55 30.14
CA THR A 6 22.04 -24.01 31.28
C THR A 6 23.48 -23.52 31.18
N TYR A 7 23.96 -22.91 32.25
CA TYR A 7 25.35 -22.50 32.44
C TYR A 7 25.94 -23.32 33.59
N ASN A 8 27.14 -23.86 33.38
CA ASN A 8 27.89 -24.54 34.43
C ASN A 8 29.16 -23.74 34.67
N ASP A 9 29.39 -23.34 35.92
CA ASP A 9 30.59 -22.63 36.32
C ASP A 9 31.03 -23.08 37.71
N LYS A 10 32.17 -22.60 38.19
CA LYS A 10 32.70 -22.92 39.51
C LYS A 10 32.83 -21.65 40.34
N VAL A 11 32.32 -21.70 41.56
CA VAL A 11 32.53 -20.63 42.55
C VAL A 11 33.69 -21.01 43.45
N ARG A 12 34.59 -20.06 43.71
CA ARG A 12 35.73 -20.22 44.62
C ARG A 12 35.38 -19.68 45.99
N GLY A 13 35.52 -20.53 47.00
CA GLY A 13 35.42 -20.17 48.41
C GLY A 13 36.69 -20.55 49.15
N THR A 14 36.83 -20.06 50.38
CA THR A 14 37.97 -20.36 51.22
C THR A 14 37.50 -20.93 52.55
N VAL A 15 38.05 -22.07 52.96
CA VAL A 15 37.66 -22.77 54.19
C VAL A 15 38.89 -22.98 55.06
N GLU A 16 38.76 -22.79 56.36
CA GLU A 16 39.83 -23.16 57.30
C GLU A 16 39.76 -24.64 57.64
N VAL A 17 40.88 -25.35 57.47
CA VAL A 17 40.98 -26.77 57.77
C VAL A 17 42.02 -26.96 58.88
N PRO A 18 41.68 -27.65 59.97
CA PRO A 18 42.64 -27.98 61.02
C PRO A 18 43.62 -29.05 60.52
N TYR A 19 44.90 -28.96 60.91
CA TYR A 19 45.89 -30.00 60.64
C TYR A 19 46.62 -30.43 61.92
N ASN A 20 47.05 -31.70 61.94
CA ASN A 20 47.67 -32.31 63.10
C ASN A 20 49.05 -31.71 63.36
N ALA A 21 49.29 -31.28 64.60
CA ALA A 21 50.46 -30.49 64.99
C ALA A 21 51.76 -31.32 65.03
N SER A 22 52.73 -30.96 64.21
CA SER A 22 54.11 -30.97 64.69
C SER A 22 54.28 -29.78 65.66
N SER A 23 54.05 -30.08 66.94
CA SER A 23 54.38 -29.30 68.15
C SER A 23 53.87 -27.86 68.32
N LYS A 24 53.25 -27.20 67.33
CA LYS A 24 52.42 -25.99 67.51
C LYS A 24 51.24 -26.04 66.55
N GLY A 25 50.02 -26.22 67.08
CA GLY A 25 48.80 -26.28 66.26
C GLY A 25 48.56 -24.97 65.49
N GLY A 26 47.97 -25.09 64.31
CA GLY A 26 47.59 -23.96 63.46
C GLY A 26 46.42 -24.31 62.54
N SER A 27 45.66 -23.31 62.10
CA SER A 27 44.68 -23.45 61.02
C SER A 27 45.35 -23.13 59.69
N ARG A 28 44.98 -23.86 58.62
CA ARG A 28 45.37 -23.51 57.26
C ARG A 28 44.13 -23.19 56.44
N THR A 29 44.19 -22.06 55.77
CA THR A 29 43.20 -21.58 54.82
C THR A 29 43.39 -22.31 53.48
N VAL A 30 42.35 -23.00 52.99
CA VAL A 30 42.37 -23.74 51.71
C VAL A 30 41.29 -23.20 50.78
N THR A 31 41.64 -22.95 49.51
CA THR A 31 40.68 -22.57 48.47
C THR A 31 39.96 -23.83 47.96
N VAL A 32 38.64 -23.78 47.92
CA VAL A 32 37.78 -24.86 47.44
C VAL A 32 36.97 -24.34 46.25
N GLU A 33 36.89 -25.14 45.19
CA GLU A 33 36.03 -24.88 44.03
C GLU A 33 34.75 -25.71 44.14
N LEU A 34 33.59 -25.04 44.11
CA LEU A 34 32.28 -25.69 44.14
C LEU A 34 31.62 -25.53 42.76
N PRO A 35 31.22 -26.63 42.10
CA PRO A 35 30.50 -26.53 40.84
C PRO A 35 29.09 -25.97 41.09
N VAL A 36 28.70 -25.00 40.28
CA VAL A 36 27.38 -24.38 40.29
C VAL A 36 26.77 -24.52 38.90
N GLN A 37 25.50 -24.96 38.87
CA GLN A 37 24.69 -25.00 37.66
C GLN A 37 23.60 -23.94 37.78
N VAL A 38 23.50 -23.09 36.77
CA VAL A 38 22.47 -22.05 36.65
C VAL A 38 21.61 -22.35 35.44
N ASN A 39 20.32 -22.54 35.64
CA ASN A 39 19.34 -22.70 34.58
C ASN A 39 18.60 -21.38 34.39
N ILE A 40 18.74 -20.77 33.22
CA ILE A 40 18.00 -19.56 32.84
C ILE A 40 16.83 -20.00 31.99
N HIS A 41 15.62 -19.80 32.50
CA HIS A 41 14.38 -20.02 31.78
C HIS A 41 13.98 -18.72 31.10
N VAL A 42 13.95 -18.72 29.77
CA VAL A 42 13.50 -17.57 28.98
C VAL A 42 12.13 -17.90 28.42
N ASP A 43 11.13 -17.22 28.95
CA ASP A 43 9.77 -17.27 28.43
C ASP A 43 9.64 -16.35 27.22
N THR A 44 9.31 -16.91 26.06
CA THR A 44 9.14 -16.16 24.81
C THR A 44 7.69 -16.15 24.33
N GLU A 45 6.75 -16.75 25.05
CA GLU A 45 5.36 -16.92 24.58
C GLU A 45 4.69 -15.59 24.21
N THR A 46 4.88 -14.56 25.04
CA THR A 46 4.36 -13.22 24.77
C THR A 46 4.95 -12.61 23.50
N PHE A 47 6.26 -12.79 23.28
CA PHE A 47 6.92 -12.27 22.09
C PHE A 47 6.47 -13.02 20.84
N ASP A 48 6.41 -14.35 20.89
CA ASP A 48 5.98 -15.18 19.77
C ASP A 48 4.51 -14.89 19.39
N SER A 49 3.65 -14.65 20.39
CA SER A 49 2.27 -14.22 20.16
C SER A 49 2.21 -12.87 19.44
N SER A 50 3.05 -11.91 19.83
CA SER A 50 3.09 -10.59 19.16
C SER A 50 3.57 -10.68 17.71
N VAL A 51 4.47 -11.62 17.40
CA VAL A 51 4.92 -11.88 16.03
C VAL A 51 3.76 -12.47 15.21
N GLY A 52 3.01 -13.42 15.77
CA GLY A 52 1.83 -13.99 15.10
C GLY A 52 0.70 -12.99 14.86
N GLU A 53 0.44 -12.09 15.81
CA GLU A 53 -0.54 -11.00 15.64
C GLU A 53 -0.10 -10.01 14.54
N CYS A 54 1.20 -9.71 14.48
CA CYS A 54 1.77 -8.86 13.43
C CYS A 54 1.65 -9.50 12.05
N GLU A 55 1.98 -10.78 11.93
CA GLU A 55 1.83 -11.55 10.68
C GLU A 55 0.37 -11.53 10.19
N MET A 56 -0.59 -11.81 11.07
CA MET A 56 -2.01 -11.76 10.73
C MET A 56 -2.46 -10.35 10.27
N SER A 57 -1.95 -9.31 10.93
CA SER A 57 -2.26 -7.92 10.58
C SER A 57 -1.70 -7.55 9.19
N LEU A 58 -0.49 -8.04 8.87
CA LEU A 58 0.13 -7.84 7.56
C LEU A 58 -0.66 -8.56 6.46
N ASP A 59 -1.06 -9.82 6.69
CA ASP A 59 -1.85 -10.58 5.72
C ASP A 59 -3.19 -9.91 5.41
N LEU A 60 -3.89 -9.42 6.46
CA LEU A 60 -5.14 -8.67 6.29
C LEU A 60 -4.92 -7.37 5.50
N LEU A 61 -3.84 -6.64 5.80
CA LEU A 61 -3.49 -5.41 5.08
C LEU A 61 -3.17 -5.70 3.61
N THR A 62 -2.41 -6.75 3.32
CA THR A 62 -2.05 -7.17 1.96
C THR A 62 -3.29 -7.57 1.16
N SER A 63 -4.22 -8.30 1.76
CA SER A 63 -5.49 -8.63 1.11
C SER A 63 -6.31 -7.37 0.79
N ALA A 64 -6.47 -6.48 1.78
CA ALA A 64 -7.22 -5.23 1.60
C ALA A 64 -6.60 -4.31 0.54
N LEU A 65 -5.26 -4.26 0.46
CA LEU A 65 -4.54 -3.50 -0.55
C LEU A 65 -4.78 -4.08 -1.96
N THR A 66 -4.73 -5.40 -2.10
CA THR A 66 -4.98 -6.09 -3.37
C THR A 66 -6.41 -5.85 -3.85
N ASP A 67 -7.39 -5.92 -2.96
CA ASP A 67 -8.80 -5.64 -3.27
C ASP A 67 -9.01 -4.18 -3.67
N THR A 68 -8.34 -3.26 -2.98
CA THR A 68 -8.39 -1.82 -3.28
C THR A 68 -7.77 -1.53 -4.65
N GLU A 69 -6.62 -2.12 -4.98
CA GLU A 69 -5.99 -1.97 -6.29
C GLU A 69 -6.89 -2.50 -7.41
N ALA A 70 -7.52 -3.67 -7.22
CA ALA A 70 -8.47 -4.22 -8.17
C ALA A 70 -9.70 -3.32 -8.35
N ALA A 71 -10.21 -2.71 -7.26
CA ALA A 71 -11.31 -1.76 -7.33
C ALA A 71 -10.94 -0.50 -8.11
N GLU A 72 -9.75 0.07 -7.85
CA GLU A 72 -9.23 1.25 -8.54
C GLU A 72 -9.00 0.99 -10.04
N LEU A 73 -8.46 -0.17 -10.41
CA LEU A 73 -8.29 -0.55 -11.81
C LEU A 73 -9.64 -0.63 -12.55
N ARG A 74 -10.66 -1.25 -11.94
CA ARG A 74 -12.02 -1.28 -12.52
C ARG A 74 -12.61 0.13 -12.63
N ALA A 75 -12.45 0.96 -11.60
CA ALA A 75 -12.94 2.34 -11.62
C ALA A 75 -12.28 3.15 -12.74
N LYS A 76 -10.97 2.98 -12.92
CA LYS A 76 -10.22 3.60 -14.02
C LYS A 76 -10.72 3.14 -15.38
N GLU A 77 -10.93 1.84 -15.58
CA GLU A 77 -11.46 1.30 -16.84
C GLU A 77 -12.84 1.87 -17.18
N ILE A 78 -13.77 1.84 -16.21
CA ILE A 78 -15.12 2.39 -16.37
C ILE A 78 -15.06 3.88 -16.71
N ASN A 79 -14.24 4.64 -15.97
CA ASN A 79 -14.13 6.07 -16.19
C ASN A 79 -13.50 6.40 -17.54
N SER A 80 -12.48 5.65 -17.98
CA SER A 80 -11.88 5.80 -19.30
C SER A 80 -12.89 5.54 -20.42
N LYS A 81 -13.70 4.48 -20.33
CA LYS A 81 -14.78 4.22 -21.31
C LYS A 81 -15.80 5.36 -21.32
N ARG A 82 -16.24 5.82 -20.15
CA ARG A 82 -17.17 6.93 -20.01
C ARG A 82 -16.65 8.23 -20.64
N ILE A 83 -15.37 8.54 -20.44
CA ILE A 83 -14.73 9.71 -21.06
C ILE A 83 -14.70 9.54 -22.58
N ALA A 84 -14.29 8.38 -23.08
CA ALA A 84 -14.26 8.10 -24.51
C ALA A 84 -15.66 8.25 -25.15
N ASP A 85 -16.69 7.67 -24.55
CA ASP A 85 -18.07 7.78 -25.02
C ASP A 85 -18.55 9.23 -25.01
N SER A 86 -18.23 9.99 -23.96
CA SER A 86 -18.58 11.41 -23.86
C SER A 86 -17.90 12.23 -24.95
N ILE A 87 -16.62 11.96 -25.26
CA ILE A 87 -15.88 12.67 -26.31
C ILE A 87 -16.48 12.34 -27.67
N ILE A 88 -16.70 11.05 -27.98
CA ILE A 88 -17.27 10.61 -29.26
C ILE A 88 -18.64 11.25 -29.46
N ASN A 89 -19.53 11.12 -28.48
CA ASN A 89 -20.89 11.65 -28.59
C ASN A 89 -20.90 13.19 -28.66
N GLY A 90 -20.10 13.87 -27.82
CA GLY A 90 -20.00 15.32 -27.81
C GLY A 90 -19.46 15.87 -29.14
N PHE A 91 -18.37 15.29 -29.64
CA PHE A 91 -17.75 15.71 -30.90
C PHE A 91 -18.69 15.49 -32.10
N PHE A 92 -19.28 14.30 -32.25
CA PHE A 92 -20.17 14.04 -33.37
C PHE A 92 -21.47 14.85 -33.29
N SER A 93 -22.00 15.09 -32.08
CA SER A 93 -23.15 15.97 -31.90
C SER A 93 -22.81 17.41 -32.29
N TYR A 94 -21.63 17.90 -31.89
CA TYR A 94 -21.15 19.23 -32.26
C TYR A 94 -20.99 19.38 -33.77
N ILE A 95 -20.28 18.44 -34.43
CA ILE A 95 -20.09 18.45 -35.90
C ILE A 95 -21.43 18.41 -36.63
N ARG A 96 -22.38 17.58 -36.18
CA ARG A 96 -23.72 17.52 -36.78
C ARG A 96 -24.46 18.87 -36.64
N SER A 97 -24.35 19.52 -35.49
CA SER A 97 -24.93 20.85 -35.26
C SER A 97 -24.33 21.89 -36.19
N GLU A 98 -23.00 21.94 -36.30
CA GLU A 98 -22.28 22.85 -37.20
C GLU A 98 -22.67 22.65 -38.66
N ILE A 99 -22.70 21.41 -39.16
CA ILE A 99 -23.12 21.11 -40.53
C ILE A 99 -24.57 21.56 -40.77
N SER A 100 -25.45 21.31 -39.81
CA SER A 100 -26.87 21.71 -39.90
C SER A 100 -27.02 23.23 -39.96
N GLN A 101 -26.23 23.95 -39.17
CA GLN A 101 -26.20 25.41 -39.17
C GLN A 101 -25.68 25.97 -40.49
N GLN A 102 -24.57 25.44 -41.00
CA GLN A 102 -24.00 25.84 -42.29
C GLN A 102 -24.96 25.56 -43.45
N ALA A 103 -25.67 24.43 -43.44
CA ALA A 103 -26.68 24.11 -44.45
C ALA A 103 -27.87 25.09 -44.40
N SER A 104 -28.33 25.46 -43.21
CA SER A 104 -29.40 26.43 -43.01
C SER A 104 -29.00 27.83 -43.49
N GLU A 105 -27.78 28.28 -43.16
CA GLU A 105 -27.24 29.54 -43.64
C GLU A 105 -27.11 29.56 -45.16
N LEU A 106 -26.58 28.49 -45.76
CA LEU A 106 -26.45 28.40 -47.22
C LEU A 106 -27.82 28.43 -47.91
N SER A 107 -28.82 27.74 -47.36
CA SER A 107 -30.18 27.75 -47.91
C SER A 107 -30.78 29.16 -47.90
N LYS A 108 -30.60 29.91 -46.80
CA LYS A 108 -31.07 31.31 -46.71
C LYS A 108 -30.36 32.23 -47.71
N ILE A 109 -29.06 32.03 -47.93
CA ILE A 109 -28.29 32.80 -48.92
C ILE A 109 -28.82 32.52 -50.33
N VAL A 110 -29.08 31.26 -50.67
CA VAL A 110 -29.63 30.88 -51.98
C VAL A 110 -31.00 31.52 -52.18
N GLU A 111 -31.88 31.44 -51.18
CA GLU A 111 -33.23 32.02 -51.25
C GLU A 111 -33.20 33.55 -51.44
N SER A 112 -32.34 34.25 -50.68
CA SER A 112 -32.11 35.69 -50.83
C SER A 112 -31.62 36.06 -52.24
N LYS A 113 -30.63 35.31 -52.77
CA LYS A 113 -30.13 35.54 -54.15
C LYS A 113 -31.21 35.30 -55.20
N LEU A 114 -32.06 34.30 -55.04
CA LEU A 114 -33.18 34.04 -55.96
C LEU A 114 -34.20 35.18 -55.94
N ILE A 115 -34.53 35.72 -54.77
CA ILE A 115 -35.40 36.90 -54.64
C ILE A 115 -34.78 38.08 -55.37
N MET A 116 -33.50 38.36 -55.13
CA MET A 116 -32.78 39.46 -55.77
C MET A 116 -32.75 39.33 -57.31
N MET A 117 -32.51 38.11 -57.83
CA MET A 117 -32.58 37.85 -59.28
C MET A 117 -33.99 38.07 -59.85
N ARG A 118 -35.05 37.68 -59.12
CA ARG A 118 -36.44 37.95 -59.55
C ARG A 118 -36.74 39.45 -59.59
N GLU A 119 -36.27 40.20 -58.60
CA GLU A 119 -36.40 41.66 -58.56
C GLU A 119 -35.73 42.33 -59.78
N LEU A 120 -34.49 41.92 -60.08
CA LEU A 120 -33.71 42.40 -61.23
C LEU A 120 -34.37 42.04 -62.57
N MET A 121 -34.92 40.84 -62.71
CA MET A 121 -35.65 40.45 -63.93
C MET A 121 -36.93 41.29 -64.12
N LYS A 122 -37.64 41.60 -63.02
CA LYS A 122 -38.84 42.42 -63.06
C LYS A 122 -38.52 43.86 -63.48
N SER A 123 -37.45 44.44 -62.95
CA SER A 123 -37.02 45.79 -63.32
C SER A 123 -36.49 45.86 -64.77
N ALA A 124 -35.82 44.81 -65.25
CA ALA A 124 -35.38 44.72 -66.65
C ALA A 124 -36.55 44.65 -67.64
N LYS A 125 -37.68 44.05 -67.26
CA LYS A 125 -38.91 43.99 -68.08
C LYS A 125 -39.75 45.27 -68.09
N SER A 126 -39.52 46.19 -67.15
CA SER A 126 -40.29 47.43 -67.05
C SER A 126 -39.61 48.65 -67.72
N LYS A 127 -38.52 48.41 -68.45
CA LYS A 127 -37.88 49.35 -69.37
C LYS A 127 -38.19 48.95 -70.81
#